data_AF-A0A0Q8W466-F1
#
_entry.id   AF-A0A0Q8W466-F1
#
_cell.length_a   1.000
_cell.length_b   1.000
_cell.length_c   1.000
_cell.angle_alpha   90.00
_cell.angle_beta   90.00
_cell.angle_gamma   90.00
#
_symmetry.space_group_name_H-M   'P 1'
#
loop_
_entity.id
_entity.type
_entity.pdbx_description
1 polymer ?
#
loop_
_entity_poly.entity_id
_entity_poly.type
_entity_poly.pdbx_seq_one_letter_code
_entity_poly.pdbx_strand_id
1 'polypeptide(L)'
;MDDHGGAGVSETDVSALESGSGQVSTRTLDAINNALGIRPVALPRYLSTTVEVALDIRDQLRDGSPDVLRVLIQFSDDLARASFIETCVATITPPMTTGDSHFDAALAALVHRHFAGLGIDPPQWALATRAPAVFSSLGYDWDEHDRDDTDPIILEHGVILPNQTLRSS
;
A
#
# COMPACT_ATOMS: atom_id res chain seq x y z
N MET A 1 -34.33 -3.46 33.31
CA MET A 1 -33.63 -4.69 33.73
C MET A 1 -33.14 -5.28 32.44
N ASP A 2 -31.88 -4.97 32.17
CA ASP A 2 -31.23 -5.05 30.87
C ASP A 2 -30.77 -6.47 30.58
N ASP A 3 -30.97 -6.92 29.34
CA ASP A 3 -30.23 -8.03 28.76
C ASP A 3 -29.91 -7.65 27.31
N HIS A 4 -28.66 -7.26 27.07
CA HIS A 4 -28.15 -6.94 25.74
C HIS A 4 -27.78 -8.22 25.02
N GLY A 5 -28.46 -8.46 23.88
CA GLY A 5 -28.21 -9.59 23.00
C GLY A 5 -26.76 -9.67 22.55
N GLY A 6 -26.11 -10.78 22.92
CA GLY A 6 -24.77 -11.12 22.47
C GLY A 6 -24.75 -11.30 20.95
N ALA A 7 -23.86 -10.57 20.29
CA ALA A 7 -23.55 -10.75 18.88
C ALA A 7 -23.16 -12.22 18.64
N GLY A 8 -23.88 -12.89 17.73
CA GLY A 8 -23.72 -14.32 17.41
C GLY A 8 -22.45 -14.65 16.62
N VAL A 9 -21.31 -14.12 17.06
CA VAL A 9 -19.97 -14.42 16.53
C VAL A 9 -19.17 -14.97 17.70
N SER A 10 -18.73 -16.23 17.61
CA SER A 10 -17.90 -16.82 18.66
C SER A 10 -16.45 -16.35 18.53
N GLU A 11 -15.73 -16.29 19.65
CA GLU A 11 -14.29 -15.99 19.68
C GLU A 11 -13.48 -17.01 18.85
N THR A 12 -14.00 -18.24 18.73
CA THR A 12 -13.44 -19.29 17.85
C THR A 12 -13.59 -18.95 16.37
N ASP A 13 -14.70 -18.35 15.95
CA ASP A 13 -14.91 -17.94 14.55
C ASP A 13 -14.01 -16.76 14.17
N VAL A 14 -13.78 -15.83 15.10
CA VAL A 14 -12.81 -14.72 14.91
C VAL A 14 -11.40 -15.27 14.80
N SER A 15 -11.00 -16.16 15.71
CA SER A 15 -9.66 -16.76 15.68
C SER A 15 -9.43 -17.60 14.42
N ALA A 16 -10.44 -18.31 13.92
CA ALA A 16 -10.37 -19.08 12.67
C ALA A 16 -10.30 -18.19 11.40
N LEU A 17 -10.89 -16.99 11.45
CA LEU A 17 -10.73 -15.96 10.43
C LEU A 17 -9.29 -15.42 10.44
N GLU A 18 -8.78 -15.06 11.62
CA GLU A 18 -7.43 -14.49 11.80
C GLU A 18 -6.32 -15.47 11.43
N SER A 19 -6.51 -16.76 11.70
CA SER A 19 -5.56 -17.81 11.34
C SER A 19 -5.67 -18.29 9.88
N GLY A 20 -6.66 -17.79 9.13
CA GLY A 20 -6.94 -18.21 7.75
C GLY A 20 -7.33 -19.69 7.61
N SER A 21 -7.63 -20.38 8.71
CA SER A 21 -7.82 -21.84 8.74
C SER A 21 -9.29 -22.28 8.80
N GLY A 22 -10.24 -21.35 8.76
CA GLY A 22 -11.68 -21.64 8.84
C GLY A 22 -12.47 -21.23 7.60
N GLN A 23 -13.51 -22.01 7.25
CA GLN A 23 -14.58 -21.55 6.37
C GLN A 23 -15.49 -20.62 7.17
N VAL A 24 -15.21 -19.32 7.12
CA VAL A 24 -16.09 -18.32 7.73
C VAL A 24 -17.30 -18.10 6.82
N SER A 25 -18.49 -18.25 7.39
CA SER A 25 -19.73 -18.04 6.63
C SER A 25 -19.93 -16.54 6.32
N THR A 26 -20.60 -16.23 5.21
CA THR A 26 -20.97 -14.85 4.85
C THR A 26 -21.79 -14.17 5.94
N ARG A 27 -22.62 -14.93 6.66
CA ARG A 27 -23.38 -14.45 7.83
C ARG A 27 -22.48 -13.96 8.97
N THR A 28 -21.34 -14.62 9.17
CA THR A 28 -20.38 -14.23 10.21
C THR A 28 -19.65 -12.96 9.80
N LEU A 29 -19.27 -12.84 8.52
CA LEU A 29 -18.71 -11.61 7.97
C LEU A 29 -19.70 -10.42 8.08
N ASP A 30 -20.97 -10.63 7.76
CA ASP A 30 -22.01 -9.60 7.93
C ASP A 30 -22.19 -9.19 9.38
N ALA A 31 -22.16 -10.15 10.32
CA ALA A 31 -22.26 -9.85 11.74
C ALA A 31 -21.05 -9.03 12.24
N ILE A 32 -19.84 -9.39 11.83
CA ILE A 32 -18.60 -8.64 12.15
C ILE A 32 -18.68 -7.22 11.57
N ASN A 33 -19.02 -7.09 10.28
CA ASN A 33 -19.12 -5.79 9.61
C ASN A 33 -20.17 -4.89 10.28
N ASN A 34 -21.32 -5.44 10.65
CA ASN A 34 -22.37 -4.71 11.36
C ASN A 34 -21.94 -4.28 12.76
N ALA A 35 -21.27 -5.17 13.51
CA ALA A 35 -20.78 -4.86 14.85
C ALA A 35 -19.71 -3.75 14.83
N LEU A 36 -18.86 -3.73 13.79
CA LEU A 36 -17.85 -2.70 13.56
C LEU A 36 -18.40 -1.43 12.89
N GLY A 37 -19.66 -1.45 12.43
CA GLY A 37 -20.27 -0.34 11.71
C GLY A 37 -19.63 -0.05 10.34
N ILE A 38 -18.96 -1.04 9.73
CA ILE A 38 -18.23 -0.90 8.46
C ILE A 38 -19.00 -1.51 7.29
N ARG A 39 -18.72 -1.01 6.09
CA ARG A 39 -19.18 -1.60 4.83
C ARG A 39 -17.96 -2.01 4.02
N PRO A 40 -17.79 -3.31 3.69
CA PRO A 40 -16.67 -3.75 2.88
C PRO A 40 -16.83 -3.25 1.45
N VAL A 41 -15.71 -2.88 0.82
CA VAL A 41 -15.61 -2.60 -0.61
C VAL A 41 -14.71 -3.66 -1.22
N ALA A 42 -15.19 -4.31 -2.28
CA ALA A 42 -14.41 -5.30 -3.00
C ALA A 42 -13.45 -4.59 -3.97
N LEU A 43 -12.18 -5.00 -3.95
CA LEU A 43 -11.18 -4.64 -4.93
C LEU A 43 -10.80 -5.86 -5.78
N PRO A 44 -10.38 -5.65 -7.04
CA PRO A 44 -9.77 -6.72 -7.82
C PRO A 44 -8.54 -7.28 -7.11
N ARG A 45 -8.37 -8.60 -7.11
CA ARG A 45 -7.24 -9.27 -6.45
C ARG A 45 -5.86 -8.87 -6.97
N TYR A 46 -5.76 -8.33 -8.18
CA TYR A 46 -4.49 -7.88 -8.72
C TYR A 46 -4.06 -6.53 -8.13
N LEU A 47 -4.96 -5.78 -7.48
CA LEU A 47 -4.68 -4.45 -6.97
C LEU A 47 -4.49 -4.49 -5.47
N SER A 48 -3.23 -4.45 -5.04
CA SER A 48 -2.89 -4.31 -3.63
C SER A 48 -3.21 -2.90 -3.15
N THR A 49 -3.72 -2.79 -1.93
CA THR A 49 -3.86 -1.51 -1.23
C THR A 49 -2.49 -1.02 -0.76
N THR A 50 -2.36 0.29 -0.58
CA THR A 50 -1.14 0.89 0.02
C THR A 50 -0.82 0.31 1.40
N VAL A 51 -1.84 -0.05 2.18
CA VAL A 51 -1.67 -0.72 3.48
C VAL A 51 -1.02 -2.09 3.30
N GLU A 52 -1.52 -2.92 2.38
CA GLU A 52 -0.95 -4.24 2.08
C GLU A 52 0.48 -4.14 1.55
N VAL A 53 0.74 -3.19 0.64
CA VAL A 53 2.08 -2.95 0.08
C VAL A 53 3.08 -2.56 1.17
N ALA A 54 2.70 -1.65 2.08
CA ALA A 54 3.59 -1.26 3.17
C ALA A 54 3.87 -2.41 4.17
N LEU A 55 2.88 -3.27 4.41
CA LEU A 55 3.07 -4.48 5.22
C LEU A 55 4.04 -5.46 4.56
N ASP A 56 3.86 -5.74 3.26
CA ASP A 56 4.75 -6.63 2.50
C ASP A 56 6.18 -6.09 2.45
N ILE A 57 6.37 -4.80 2.16
CA ILE A 57 7.69 -4.17 2.20
C ILE A 57 8.32 -4.32 3.59
N ARG A 58 7.59 -4.03 4.67
CA ARG A 58 8.10 -4.14 6.03
C ARG A 58 8.57 -5.55 6.35
N ASP A 59 7.79 -6.55 5.96
CA ASP A 59 8.11 -7.94 6.25
C ASP A 59 9.33 -8.39 5.41
N GLN A 60 9.41 -7.99 4.13
CA GLN A 60 10.58 -8.24 3.29
C GLN A 60 11.85 -7.53 3.78
N LEU A 61 11.75 -6.30 4.29
CA LEU A 61 12.88 -5.58 4.90
C LEU A 61 13.39 -6.30 6.15
N ARG A 62 12.48 -6.83 6.99
CA ARG A 62 12.84 -7.59 8.19
C ARG A 62 13.56 -8.89 7.85
N ASP A 63 13.15 -9.53 6.76
CA ASP A 63 13.74 -10.77 6.28
C ASP A 63 15.03 -10.55 5.48
N GLY A 64 15.40 -9.29 5.19
CA GLY A 64 16.58 -8.95 4.39
C GLY A 64 16.44 -9.38 2.93
N SER A 65 15.20 -9.41 2.42
CA SER A 65 14.91 -9.83 1.05
C SER A 65 15.54 -8.86 0.04
N PRO A 66 16.30 -9.36 -0.95
CA PRO A 66 16.82 -8.52 -2.03
C PRO A 66 15.71 -8.02 -2.97
N ASP A 67 14.53 -8.61 -2.91
CA ASP A 67 13.43 -8.36 -3.85
C ASP A 67 12.42 -7.31 -3.35
N VAL A 68 12.68 -6.64 -2.24
CA VAL A 68 11.75 -5.65 -1.66
C VAL A 68 11.37 -4.54 -2.67
N LEU A 69 12.29 -4.14 -3.55
CA LEU A 69 12.03 -3.16 -4.60
C LEU A 69 10.98 -3.65 -5.61
N ARG A 70 10.90 -4.97 -5.83
CA ARG A 70 9.92 -5.58 -6.74
C ARG A 70 8.48 -5.31 -6.29
N VAL A 71 8.24 -5.20 -4.99
CA VAL A 71 6.92 -4.86 -4.44
C VAL A 71 6.47 -3.49 -4.91
N LEU A 72 7.36 -2.49 -4.89
CA LEU A 72 7.08 -1.14 -5.39
C LEU A 72 6.83 -1.12 -6.89
N ILE A 73 7.62 -1.87 -7.67
CA ILE A 73 7.46 -1.99 -9.12
C ILE A 73 6.09 -2.61 -9.45
N GLN A 74 5.75 -3.73 -8.80
CA GLN A 74 4.46 -4.39 -8.99
C GLN A 74 3.31 -3.47 -8.62
N PHE A 75 3.41 -2.73 -7.52
CA PHE A 75 2.39 -1.77 -7.12
C PHE A 75 2.21 -0.64 -8.16
N SER A 76 3.30 -0.14 -8.73
CA SER A 76 3.23 0.84 -9.83
C SER A 76 2.49 0.27 -11.04
N ASP A 77 2.76 -0.98 -11.41
CA ASP A 77 2.08 -1.66 -12.52
C ASP A 77 0.60 -1.92 -12.23
N ASP A 78 0.26 -2.29 -11.00
CA ASP A 78 -1.12 -2.50 -10.57
C ASP A 78 -1.92 -1.19 -10.63
N LEU A 79 -1.33 -0.08 -10.18
CA LEU A 79 -1.93 1.25 -10.31
C LEU A 79 -2.13 1.65 -11.77
N ALA A 80 -1.16 1.41 -12.64
CA ALA A 80 -1.27 1.73 -14.07
C ALA A 80 -2.42 0.98 -14.77
N ARG A 81 -2.81 -0.19 -14.23
CA ARG A 81 -3.93 -1.01 -14.72
C ARG A 81 -5.27 -0.64 -14.08
N ALA A 82 -5.25 0.03 -12.94
CA ALA A 82 -6.43 0.36 -12.16
C ALA A 82 -7.21 1.52 -12.79
N SER A 83 -8.54 1.48 -12.68
CA SER A 83 -9.40 2.62 -12.92
C SER A 83 -9.22 3.70 -11.85
N PHE A 84 -9.79 4.88 -12.10
CA PHE A 84 -9.81 5.99 -11.14
C PHE A 84 -10.40 5.57 -9.78
N ILE A 85 -11.55 4.89 -9.76
CA ILE A 85 -12.21 4.50 -8.51
C ILE A 85 -11.40 3.44 -7.77
N GLU A 86 -10.85 2.46 -8.47
CA GLU A 86 -9.98 1.43 -7.88
C GLU A 86 -8.73 2.06 -7.27
N THR A 87 -8.11 3.00 -7.98
CA THR A 87 -6.98 3.80 -7.47
C THR A 87 -7.33 4.53 -6.18
N CYS A 88 -8.46 5.23 -6.14
CA CYS A 88 -8.90 5.94 -4.93
C CYS A 88 -9.09 4.97 -3.76
N VAL A 89 -9.78 3.84 -3.97
CA VAL A 89 -10.04 2.88 -2.90
C VAL A 89 -8.75 2.22 -2.40
N ALA A 90 -7.80 1.91 -3.29
CA ALA A 90 -6.51 1.29 -2.92
C ALA A 90 -5.57 2.24 -2.14
N THR A 91 -5.78 3.55 -2.25
CA THR A 91 -4.85 4.58 -1.71
C THR A 91 -5.48 5.49 -0.65
N ILE A 92 -6.76 5.31 -0.33
CA ILE A 92 -7.49 6.20 0.59
C ILE A 92 -6.92 6.19 2.01
N THR A 93 -6.49 5.04 2.48
CA THR A 93 -5.98 4.85 3.84
C THR A 93 -4.48 5.10 3.85
N PRO A 94 -3.97 6.03 4.70
CA PRO A 94 -2.53 6.16 4.88
C PRO A 94 -1.93 4.84 5.35
N PRO A 95 -0.86 4.34 4.70
CA PRO A 95 -0.20 3.14 5.14
C PRO A 95 0.51 3.36 6.49
N MET A 96 0.73 2.26 7.21
CA MET A 96 1.70 2.26 8.31
C MET A 96 3.12 2.38 7.75
N THR A 97 4.06 2.88 8.55
CA THR A 97 5.47 2.88 8.16
C THR A 97 5.98 1.46 7.90
N THR A 98 6.77 1.34 6.84
CA THR A 98 7.55 0.15 6.48
C THR A 98 8.75 -0.06 7.40
N GLY A 99 9.11 0.95 8.19
CA GLY A 99 10.33 0.98 8.99
C GLY A 99 11.53 1.60 8.26
N ASP A 100 11.43 1.87 6.96
CA ASP A 100 12.42 2.58 6.16
C ASP A 100 11.79 3.82 5.49
N SER A 101 12.33 5.00 5.76
CA SER A 101 11.78 6.25 5.27
C SER A 101 11.82 6.39 3.74
N HIS A 102 12.78 5.76 3.06
CA HIS A 102 12.86 5.81 1.60
C HIS A 102 11.78 4.95 0.96
N PHE A 103 11.47 3.78 1.54
CA PHE A 103 10.35 2.97 1.07
C PHE A 103 9.00 3.64 1.34
N ASP A 104 8.83 4.26 2.50
CA ASP A 104 7.63 5.05 2.82
C ASP A 104 7.44 6.20 1.82
N ALA A 105 8.52 6.94 1.54
CA ALA A 105 8.51 8.04 0.58
C ALA A 105 8.30 7.58 -0.86
N ALA A 106 8.85 6.42 -1.26
CA ALA A 106 8.67 5.85 -2.59
C ALA A 106 7.22 5.41 -2.82
N LEU A 107 6.60 4.76 -1.83
CA LEU A 107 5.19 4.38 -1.89
C LEU A 107 4.30 5.62 -2.08
N ALA A 108 4.55 6.68 -1.29
CA ALA A 108 3.86 7.95 -1.43
C ALA A 108 4.10 8.62 -2.79
N ALA A 109 5.33 8.54 -3.30
CA ALA A 109 5.71 9.12 -4.59
C ALA A 109 5.01 8.42 -5.76
N LEU A 110 4.89 7.10 -5.73
CA LEU A 110 4.17 6.34 -6.77
C LEU A 110 2.68 6.70 -6.78
N VAL A 111 2.06 6.83 -5.61
CA VAL A 111 0.67 7.31 -5.51
C VAL A 111 0.55 8.73 -6.07
N HIS A 112 1.42 9.65 -5.64
CA HIS A 112 1.38 11.04 -6.12
C HIS A 112 1.55 11.12 -7.64
N ARG A 113 2.57 10.45 -8.20
CA ARG A 113 2.83 10.40 -9.64
C ARG A 113 1.64 9.85 -10.42
N HIS A 114 1.01 8.78 -9.93
CA HIS A 114 -0.13 8.18 -10.59
C HIS A 114 -1.35 9.10 -10.59
N PHE A 115 -1.68 9.73 -9.45
CA PHE A 115 -2.76 10.73 -9.36
C PHE A 115 -2.50 11.95 -10.25
N ALA A 116 -1.25 12.43 -10.31
CA ALA A 116 -0.86 13.49 -11.22
C ALA A 116 -1.07 13.09 -12.69
N GLY A 117 -0.74 11.85 -13.07
CA GLY A 117 -1.02 11.30 -14.40
C GLY A 117 -2.51 11.22 -14.75
N LEU A 118 -3.37 11.09 -13.73
CA LEU A 118 -4.83 11.15 -13.84
C LEU A 118 -5.39 12.59 -13.80
N GLY A 119 -4.57 13.61 -13.54
CA GLY A 119 -4.98 15.01 -13.47
C GLY A 119 -5.80 15.37 -12.23
N ILE A 120 -5.54 14.71 -11.11
CA ILE A 120 -6.30 14.86 -9.85
C ILE A 120 -5.36 15.02 -8.65
N ASP A 121 -5.87 15.61 -7.58
CA ASP A 121 -5.08 15.77 -6.35
C ASP A 121 -4.94 14.42 -5.61
N PRO A 122 -3.72 14.02 -5.23
CA PRO A 122 -3.50 12.82 -4.42
C PRO A 122 -4.00 12.98 -2.98
N PRO A 123 -4.13 11.86 -2.24
CA PRO A 123 -4.38 11.89 -0.81
C PRO A 123 -3.33 12.73 -0.06
N GLN A 124 -3.75 13.46 0.98
CA GLN A 124 -2.86 14.35 1.74
C GLN A 124 -1.65 13.62 2.33
N TRP A 125 -1.82 12.35 2.74
CA TRP A 125 -0.71 11.56 3.29
C TRP A 125 0.40 11.34 2.26
N ALA A 126 0.06 11.17 0.97
CA ALA A 126 1.03 10.99 -0.09
C ALA A 126 1.83 12.29 -0.29
N LEU A 127 1.15 13.45 -0.28
CA LEU A 127 1.81 14.76 -0.39
C LEU A 127 2.72 15.10 0.78
N ALA A 128 2.47 14.56 1.97
CA ALA A 128 3.22 14.90 3.18
C ALA A 128 4.45 14.01 3.41
N THR A 129 4.49 12.82 2.81
CA THR A 129 5.52 11.81 3.10
C THR A 129 6.77 12.04 2.26
N ARG A 130 7.92 12.20 2.93
CA ARG A 130 9.22 12.54 2.33
C ARG A 130 10.35 11.78 3.01
N ALA A 131 11.39 11.45 2.26
CA ALA A 131 12.66 10.96 2.79
C ALA A 131 13.73 12.07 2.77
N PRO A 132 14.77 11.97 3.63
CA PRO A 132 15.95 12.80 3.49
C PRO A 132 16.59 12.60 2.10
N ALA A 133 16.90 13.69 1.38
CA ALA A 133 17.49 13.60 0.05
C ALA A 133 18.94 13.09 0.14
N VAL A 134 19.15 11.83 -0.26
CA VAL A 134 20.46 11.17 -0.33
C VAL A 134 20.59 10.40 -1.65
N PHE A 135 21.84 10.16 -2.10
CA PHE A 135 22.11 9.35 -3.29
C PHE A 135 21.88 7.85 -3.05
N SER A 136 22.00 7.39 -1.80
CA SER A 136 21.68 6.01 -1.41
C SER A 136 20.22 5.91 -1.00
N SER A 137 19.36 5.37 -1.85
CA SER A 137 17.91 5.28 -1.63
C SER A 137 17.41 3.87 -1.95
N LEU A 138 16.40 3.38 -1.22
CA LEU A 138 15.81 2.05 -1.43
C LEU A 138 16.81 0.87 -1.34
N GLY A 139 17.92 1.06 -0.62
CA GLY A 139 18.99 0.06 -0.50
C GLY A 139 19.98 0.02 -1.67
N TYR A 140 19.92 0.97 -2.59
CA TYR A 140 20.81 1.09 -3.74
C TYR A 140 21.57 2.42 -3.73
N ASP A 141 22.80 2.40 -4.21
CA ASP A 141 23.57 3.61 -4.52
C ASP A 141 23.26 4.03 -5.96
N TRP A 142 22.50 5.10 -6.11
CA TRP A 142 22.11 5.65 -7.41
C TRP A 142 23.13 6.69 -7.88
N ASP A 143 23.32 6.78 -9.20
CA ASP A 143 24.17 7.80 -9.81
C ASP A 143 23.37 8.99 -10.38
N GLU A 144 24.07 9.94 -11.01
CA GLU A 144 23.44 11.12 -11.61
C GLU A 144 22.54 10.73 -12.80
N HIS A 145 22.88 9.67 -13.53
CA HIS A 145 22.07 9.19 -14.65
C HIS A 145 20.74 8.59 -14.17
N ASP A 146 20.77 7.82 -13.08
CA ASP A 146 19.59 7.30 -12.42
C ASP A 146 18.68 8.43 -11.89
N ARG A 147 19.29 9.47 -11.32
CA ARG A 147 18.58 10.67 -10.88
C ARG A 147 17.90 11.38 -12.04
N ASP A 148 18.61 11.56 -13.16
CA ASP A 148 18.08 12.20 -14.38
C ASP A 148 16.95 11.40 -15.03
N ASP A 149 16.98 10.06 -14.92
CA ASP A 149 15.90 9.18 -15.39
C ASP A 149 14.74 9.05 -14.38
N THR A 150 14.82 9.67 -13.20
CA THR A 150 13.74 9.64 -12.20
C THR A 150 12.71 10.75 -12.45
N ASP A 151 11.42 10.42 -12.32
CA ASP A 151 10.33 11.39 -12.45
C ASP A 151 10.47 12.54 -11.42
N PRO A 152 10.30 13.82 -11.81
CA PRO A 152 10.40 14.95 -10.87
C PRO A 152 9.51 14.81 -9.64
N ILE A 153 8.31 14.23 -9.77
CA ILE A 153 7.40 14.00 -8.63
C ILE A 153 8.03 13.03 -7.63
N ILE A 154 8.77 12.02 -8.11
CA ILE A 154 9.47 11.08 -7.24
C ILE A 154 10.66 11.78 -6.55
N LEU A 155 11.40 12.60 -7.29
CA LEU A 155 12.51 13.38 -6.72
C LEU A 155 12.05 14.35 -5.63
N GLU A 156 10.88 14.97 -5.78
CA GLU A 156 10.26 15.82 -4.74
C GLU A 156 10.02 15.07 -3.43
N HIS A 157 9.91 13.74 -3.50
CA HIS A 157 9.74 12.89 -2.33
C HIS A 157 11.06 12.50 -1.65
N GLY A 158 12.20 12.91 -2.19
CA GLY A 158 13.54 12.56 -1.67
C GLY A 158 13.96 11.14 -2.04
N VAL A 159 13.38 10.56 -3.10
CA VAL A 159 13.65 9.21 -3.57
C VAL A 159 14.22 9.26 -4.98
N ILE A 160 15.18 8.38 -5.27
CA ILE A 160 15.64 8.12 -6.63
C ILE A 160 15.07 6.74 -7.01
N LEU A 161 14.29 6.71 -8.10
CA LEU A 161 13.67 5.50 -8.64
C LEU A 161 13.54 5.69 -10.16
N PRO A 162 14.54 5.23 -10.93
CA PRO A 162 14.60 5.48 -12.36
C PRO A 162 13.39 4.93 -13.11
N ASN A 163 12.93 5.64 -14.15
CA ASN A 163 11.84 5.18 -15.01
C ASN A 163 12.17 3.84 -15.69
N GLN A 164 13.44 3.57 -16.00
CA GLN A 164 13.89 2.28 -16.51
C GLN A 164 13.57 1.12 -15.55
N THR A 165 13.71 1.34 -14.24
CA THR A 165 13.41 0.35 -13.20
C THR A 165 11.91 0.05 -13.16
N LEU A 166 11.07 1.09 -13.31
CA LEU A 166 9.61 0.95 -13.37
C LEU A 166 9.09 0.32 -14.66
N ARG A 167 9.91 0.26 -15.73
CA ARG A 167 9.53 -0.31 -17.04
C ARG A 167 10.01 -1.74 -17.26
N SER A 168 10.81 -2.29 -16.35
CA SER A 168 11.51 -3.56 -16.54
C SER A 168 10.72 -4.80 -16.08
N SER A 169 9.38 -4.73 -16.01
CA SER A 169 8.52 -5.86 -15.64
C SER A 169 8.16 -6.81 -16.78
#